data_AF-A0A925G4V5-F1
#
_entry.id   AF-A0A925G4V5-F1
#
_cell.length_a   1.000
_cell.length_b   1.000
_cell.length_c   1.000
_cell.angle_alpha   90.00
_cell.angle_beta   90.00
_cell.angle_gamma   90.00
#
_symmetry.space_group_name_H-M   'P 1'
#
loop_
_entity.id
_entity.type
_entity.pdbx_description
1 polymer ?
#
loop_
_entity_poly.entity_id
_entity_poly.type
_entity_poly.pdbx_seq_one_letter_code
_entity_poly.pdbx_strand_id
1 'polypeptide(L)'
;MNYFEFYDIPVSFNTDATLVKQKFYELSKAYHPDFYISHSEEKQHEILELSTINNQAYQILSNPTKRIEYILQLHGHAIEGEKYQLPQEFLMEMMEVNEALMELEFDSDEVVLKNTEGQILTIEAQLQSSLEGYILAF
;
A
#
# COMPACT_ATOMS: atom_id res chain seq x y z
N MET A 1 6.45 17.62 1.44
CA MET A 1 7.26 16.51 0.89
C MET A 1 6.56 15.22 1.23
N ASN A 2 6.23 14.41 0.23
CA ASN A 2 5.63 13.09 0.40
C ASN A 2 6.71 12.00 0.57
N TYR A 3 6.33 10.76 0.89
CA TYR A 3 7.29 9.67 1.12
C TYR A 3 8.04 9.21 -0.13
N PHE A 4 7.44 9.33 -1.33
CA PHE A 4 8.11 9.02 -2.58
C PHE A 4 9.20 10.06 -2.89
N GLU A 5 8.90 11.35 -2.68
CA GLU A 5 9.87 12.45 -2.75
C GLU A 5 10.99 12.27 -1.71
N PHE A 6 10.66 11.86 -0.49
CA PHE A 6 11.65 11.60 0.57
C PHE A 6 12.65 10.50 0.19
N TYR A 7 12.21 9.49 -0.57
CA TYR A 7 13.07 8.41 -1.07
C TYR A 7 13.67 8.68 -2.45
N ASP A 8 13.30 9.79 -3.09
CA ASP A 8 13.66 10.11 -4.45
C ASP A 8 13.32 8.96 -5.42
N ILE A 9 12.06 8.51 -5.35
CA ILE A 9 11.49 7.47 -6.21
C ILE A 9 10.17 7.96 -6.82
N PRO A 10 9.77 7.46 -8.01
CA PRO A 10 8.50 7.86 -8.61
C PRO A 10 7.31 7.33 -7.80
N VAL A 11 6.22 8.10 -7.79
CA VAL A 11 4.93 7.67 -7.23
C VAL A 11 4.40 6.50 -8.07
N SER A 12 4.15 5.36 -7.44
CA SER A 12 3.62 4.17 -8.12
C SER A 12 2.90 3.22 -7.17
N PHE A 13 1.74 2.71 -7.60
CA PHE A 13 1.03 1.63 -6.91
C PHE A 13 1.84 0.33 -6.88
N ASN A 14 2.71 0.11 -7.88
CA ASN A 14 3.58 -1.06 -8.03
C ASN A 14 5.05 -0.74 -7.74
N THR A 15 5.31 0.01 -6.66
CA THR A 15 6.68 0.33 -6.26
C THR A 15 7.48 -0.92 -5.90
N ASP A 16 8.71 -1.02 -6.42
CA ASP A 16 9.66 -2.11 -6.11
C ASP A 16 10.04 -2.10 -4.63
N ALA A 17 9.64 -3.17 -3.92
CA ALA A 17 9.93 -3.34 -2.50
C ALA A 17 11.44 -3.41 -2.20
N THR A 18 12.25 -3.90 -3.15
CA THR A 18 13.70 -3.97 -3.03
C THR A 18 14.30 -2.57 -2.99
N LEU A 19 13.85 -1.69 -3.89
CA LEU A 19 14.27 -0.29 -3.94
C LEU A 19 13.86 0.45 -2.67
N VAL A 20 12.62 0.28 -2.20
CA VAL A 20 12.12 0.88 -0.95
C VAL A 20 12.99 0.45 0.23
N LYS A 21 13.30 -0.85 0.33
CA LYS A 21 14.16 -1.39 1.38
C LYS A 21 15.59 -0.84 1.30
N GLN A 22 16.14 -0.70 0.10
CA GLN A 22 17.48 -0.11 -0.10
C GLN A 22 17.51 1.34 0.40
N LYS A 23 16.54 2.17 0.00
CA LYS A 23 16.41 3.57 0.43
C LYS A 23 16.24 3.69 1.94
N PHE A 24 15.42 2.83 2.54
CA PHE A 24 15.25 2.78 3.98
C PHE A 24 16.59 2.56 4.72
N TYR A 25 17.40 1.59 4.30
CA TYR A 25 18.69 1.34 4.95
C TYR A 25 19.70 2.47 4.75
N GLU A 26 19.76 3.03 3.54
CA GLU A 26 20.62 4.17 3.22
C GLU A 26 20.32 5.35 4.16
N LEU A 27 19.05 5.74 4.26
CA LEU A 27 18.62 6.86 5.09
C LEU A 27 18.64 6.54 6.59
N SER A 28 18.42 5.28 6.99
CA SER A 28 18.57 4.85 8.39
C SER A 28 20.00 5.06 8.88
N LYS A 29 20.99 4.80 8.03
CA LYS A 29 22.39 5.05 8.35
C LYS A 29 22.70 6.54 8.37
N ALA A 30 22.14 7.32 7.43
CA ALA A 30 22.36 8.76 7.35
C ALA A 30 21.76 9.53 8.55
N TYR A 31 20.59 9.09 9.03
CA TYR A 31 19.81 9.76 10.07
C TYR A 31 19.79 8.99 11.40
N HIS A 32 20.78 8.14 11.65
CA HIS A 32 20.86 7.45 12.93
C HIS A 32 21.17 8.44 14.07
N PRO A 33 20.31 8.59 15.09
CA PRO A 33 20.49 9.60 16.15
C PRO A 33 21.85 9.51 16.86
N ASP A 34 22.38 8.29 17.04
CA ASP A 34 23.68 8.08 17.69
C ASP A 34 24.85 8.80 17.03
N PHE A 35 24.79 9.05 15.72
CA PHE A 35 25.86 9.80 15.02
C PHE A 35 25.83 11.30 15.34
N TYR A 36 24.76 11.80 15.95
CA TYR A 36 24.52 13.22 16.16
C TYR A 36 24.42 13.64 17.63
N ILE A 37 24.68 12.74 18.59
CA ILE A 37 24.62 13.01 20.05
C ILE A 37 25.49 14.21 20.47
N SER A 38 26.61 14.45 19.78
CA SER A 38 27.53 15.56 20.06
C SER A 38 27.20 16.88 19.34
N HIS A 39 26.13 16.92 18.54
CA HIS A 39 25.71 18.11 17.80
C HIS A 39 24.74 18.97 18.63
N SER A 40 24.37 20.14 18.10
CA SER A 40 23.37 21.01 18.73
C SER A 40 22.04 20.29 18.93
N GLU A 41 21.27 20.71 19.94
CA GLU A 41 19.93 20.17 20.20
C GLU A 41 19.01 20.29 18.98
N GLU A 42 19.10 21.42 18.26
CA GLU A 42 18.37 21.64 17.00
C GLU A 42 18.71 20.56 15.96
N LYS A 43 20.00 20.21 15.82
CA LYS A 43 20.40 19.18 14.88
C LYS A 43 19.96 17.78 15.31
N GLN A 44 20.01 17.50 16.61
CA GLN A 44 19.51 16.23 17.16
C GLN A 44 18.01 16.06 16.91
N HIS A 45 17.24 17.14 17.08
CA HIS A 45 15.80 17.16 16.81
C HIS A 45 15.51 16.93 15.32
N GLU A 46 16.19 17.65 14.44
CA GLU A 46 16.07 17.48 12.98
C GLU A 46 16.34 16.02 12.56
N ILE A 47 17.40 15.39 13.08
CA ILE A 47 17.75 14.01 12.77
C ILE A 47 16.70 13.03 13.31
N LEU A 48 16.14 13.29 14.49
CA LEU A 48 15.06 12.48 15.04
C LEU A 48 13.79 12.55 14.19
N GLU A 49 13.43 13.73 13.68
CA GLU A 49 12.32 13.90 12.75
C GLU A 49 12.56 13.14 11.44
N LEU A 50 13.75 13.27 10.85
CA LEU A 50 14.10 12.57 9.61
C LEU A 50 14.11 11.04 9.78
N SER A 51 14.61 10.54 10.91
CA SER A 51 14.54 9.12 11.27
C SER A 51 13.09 8.65 11.42
N THR A 52 12.23 9.45 12.03
CA THR A 52 10.80 9.16 12.18
C THR A 52 10.11 9.08 10.81
N ILE A 53 10.33 10.09 9.95
CA ILE A 53 9.80 10.13 8.58
C ILE A 53 10.28 8.90 7.79
N ASN A 54 11.56 8.51 7.91
CA ASN A 54 12.10 7.34 7.23
C ASN A 54 11.39 6.04 7.64
N ASN A 55 11.11 5.86 8.93
CA ASN A 55 10.38 4.69 9.42
C ASN A 55 8.94 4.66 8.90
N GLN A 56 8.25 5.82 8.88
CA GLN A 56 6.89 5.93 8.37
C GLN A 56 6.83 5.67 6.85
N ALA A 57 7.75 6.26 6.09
CA ALA A 57 7.88 6.04 4.66
C ALA A 57 8.08 4.55 4.35
N TYR A 58 8.99 3.88 5.05
CA TYR A 58 9.21 2.45 4.87
C TYR A 58 7.97 1.62 5.20
N GLN A 59 7.30 1.91 6.32
CA GLN A 59 6.10 1.19 6.74
C GLN A 59 4.96 1.30 5.72
N ILE A 60 4.79 2.49 5.13
CA ILE A 60 3.71 2.76 4.17
C ILE A 60 4.05 2.24 2.79
N LEU A 61 5.24 2.54 2.27
CA LEU A 61 5.62 2.19 0.90
C LEU A 61 5.94 0.69 0.70
N SER A 62 6.29 -0.02 1.77
CA SER A 62 6.54 -1.48 1.72
C SER A 62 5.28 -2.33 1.81
N ASN A 63 4.14 -1.75 2.22
CA ASN A 63 2.87 -2.47 2.32
C ASN A 63 1.96 -2.05 1.15
N PRO A 64 1.60 -2.97 0.23
CA PRO A 64 0.81 -2.63 -0.95
C PRO A 64 -0.51 -1.91 -0.64
N THR A 65 -1.26 -2.39 0.36
CA THR A 65 -2.55 -1.79 0.76
C THR A 65 -2.37 -0.38 1.32
N LYS A 66 -1.43 -0.18 2.25
CA LYS A 66 -1.14 1.16 2.81
C LYS A 66 -0.60 2.11 1.76
N ARG A 67 0.18 1.60 0.81
CA ARG A 67 0.70 2.38 -0.31
C ARG A 67 -0.43 2.85 -1.22
N ILE A 68 -1.40 1.99 -1.53
CA ILE A 68 -2.59 2.38 -2.30
C ILE A 68 -3.36 3.49 -1.57
N GLU A 69 -3.68 3.27 -0.29
CA GLU A 69 -4.36 4.26 0.54
C GLU A 69 -3.62 5.60 0.57
N TYR A 70 -2.30 5.58 0.78
CA TYR A 70 -1.47 6.77 0.82
C TYR A 70 -1.46 7.52 -0.52
N ILE A 71 -1.32 6.81 -1.65
CA ILE A 71 -1.39 7.44 -2.98
C ILE A 71 -2.77 8.07 -3.21
N LEU A 72 -3.85 7.40 -2.81
CA LEU A 72 -5.19 7.97 -2.90
C LEU A 72 -5.36 9.23 -2.02
N GLN A 73 -4.79 9.23 -0.81
CA GLN A 73 -4.77 10.41 0.07
C GLN A 73 -3.99 11.58 -0.56
N LEU A 74 -2.84 11.32 -1.19
CA LEU A 74 -2.05 12.35 -1.88
C LEU A 74 -2.86 13.07 -2.97
N HIS A 75 -3.81 12.37 -3.59
CA HIS A 75 -4.68 12.93 -4.64
C HIS A 75 -6.06 13.36 -4.13
N GLY A 76 -6.32 13.29 -2.81
CA GLY A 76 -7.58 13.70 -2.20
C GLY A 76 -8.76 12.74 -2.41
N HIS A 77 -8.48 11.47 -2.75
CA HIS A 77 -9.49 10.45 -3.07
C HIS A 77 -9.76 9.43 -1.96
N ALA A 78 -8.94 9.39 -0.91
CA ALA A 78 -9.19 8.55 0.27
C ALA A 78 -9.48 9.44 1.48
N ILE A 79 -10.78 9.61 1.78
CA ILE A 79 -11.26 10.34 2.95
C ILE A 79 -11.64 9.33 4.04
N GLU A 80 -10.99 9.44 5.19
CA GLU A 80 -11.26 8.59 6.34
C GLU A 80 -12.70 8.82 6.83
N GLY A 81 -13.47 7.73 6.97
CA GLY A 81 -14.87 7.78 7.43
C GLY A 81 -15.92 7.96 6.32
N GLU A 82 -15.53 8.05 5.06
CA GLU A 82 -16.48 8.10 3.94
C GLU A 82 -17.07 6.71 3.65
N LYS A 83 -18.40 6.63 3.50
CA LYS A 83 -19.07 5.41 3.05
C LYS A 83 -19.10 5.40 1.53
N TYR A 84 -18.15 4.70 0.92
CA TYR A 84 -18.14 4.49 -0.53
C TYR A 84 -19.35 3.64 -0.95
N GLN A 85 -20.11 4.11 -1.93
CA GLN A 85 -21.16 3.31 -2.57
C GLN A 85 -20.48 2.33 -3.53
N LEU A 86 -20.56 1.04 -3.22
CA LEU A 86 -20.00 0.01 -4.08
C LEU A 86 -20.93 -0.24 -5.29
N PRO A 87 -20.38 -0.42 -6.51
CA PRO A 87 -21.17 -0.79 -7.67
C PRO A 87 -21.97 -2.08 -7.44
N GLN A 88 -23.20 -2.15 -7.97
CA GLN A 88 -24.04 -3.33 -7.81
C GLN A 88 -23.40 -4.60 -8.40
N GLU A 89 -22.71 -4.47 -9.53
CA GLU A 89 -22.00 -5.57 -10.18
C GLU A 89 -20.95 -6.19 -9.25
N PHE A 90 -20.10 -5.36 -8.65
CA PHE A 90 -19.10 -5.79 -7.67
C PHE A 90 -19.73 -6.46 -6.44
N LEU A 91 -20.85 -5.93 -5.94
CA LEU A 91 -21.57 -6.55 -4.82
C LEU A 91 -22.10 -7.93 -5.17
N MET A 92 -22.60 -8.14 -6.40
CA MET A 92 -23.06 -9.44 -6.88
C MET A 92 -21.89 -10.42 -7.00
N GLU A 93 -20.77 -10.02 -7.60
CA GLU A 93 -19.55 -10.85 -7.68
C GLU A 93 -19.07 -11.29 -6.28
N MET A 94 -19.04 -10.37 -5.32
CA MET A 94 -18.65 -10.70 -3.95
C MET A 94 -19.66 -11.62 -3.23
N MET A 95 -20.95 -11.54 -3.56
CA MET A 95 -21.95 -12.47 -3.04
C MET A 95 -21.72 -13.88 -3.58
N GLU A 96 -21.44 -14.02 -4.88
CA GLU A 96 -21.14 -15.32 -5.53
C GLU A 96 -19.90 -15.96 -4.90
N VAL A 97 -18.82 -15.19 -4.69
CA VAL A 97 -17.61 -15.69 -4.01
C VAL A 97 -17.92 -16.17 -2.59
N ASN A 98 -18.73 -15.42 -1.82
CA ASN A 98 -19.10 -15.83 -0.47
C ASN A 98 -19.97 -17.10 -0.46
N GLU A 99 -20.85 -17.28 -1.44
CA GLU A 99 -21.65 -18.50 -1.58
C GLU A 99 -20.77 -19.72 -1.85
N ALA A 100 -19.81 -19.60 -2.77
CA ALA A 100 -18.87 -20.67 -3.06
C ALA A 100 -17.96 -21.01 -1.85
N LEU A 101 -17.56 -20.02 -1.06
CA LEU A 101 -16.82 -20.26 0.18
C LEU A 101 -17.67 -21.00 1.22
N MET A 102 -18.95 -20.65 1.36
CA MET A 102 -19.86 -21.38 2.25
C MET A 102 -20.01 -22.84 1.79
N GLU A 103 -20.15 -23.10 0.50
CA GLU A 103 -20.20 -24.47 -0.04
C GLU A 103 -18.94 -25.26 0.33
N LEU A 104 -17.76 -24.66 0.15
CA LEU A 104 -16.46 -25.25 0.50
C LEU A 104 -16.28 -25.56 1.99
N GLU A 105 -16.92 -24.80 2.88
CA GLU A 105 -16.95 -25.08 4.31
C GLU A 105 -17.75 -26.35 4.65
N PHE A 106 -18.79 -26.65 3.86
CA PHE A 106 -19.62 -27.84 4.05
C PHE A 106 -19.08 -29.06 3.31
N ASP A 107 -18.61 -28.89 2.08
CA ASP A 107 -18.04 -29.95 1.24
C ASP A 107 -16.78 -29.45 0.52
N SER A 108 -15.64 -30.05 0.84
CA SER A 108 -14.34 -29.64 0.29
C SER A 108 -14.15 -30.18 -1.14
N ASP A 109 -14.72 -29.46 -2.12
CA ASP A 109 -14.57 -29.74 -3.55
C ASP A 109 -13.39 -28.96 -4.16
N GLU A 110 -12.38 -29.67 -4.65
CA GLU A 110 -11.18 -29.08 -5.29
C GLU A 110 -11.49 -28.27 -6.55
N VAL A 111 -12.54 -28.62 -7.30
CA VAL A 111 -12.95 -27.90 -8.51
C VAL A 111 -13.56 -26.56 -8.13
N VAL A 112 -14.45 -26.56 -7.13
CA VAL A 112 -15.04 -25.32 -6.61
C VAL A 112 -13.96 -24.41 -6.04
N LEU A 113 -13.02 -24.95 -5.26
CA LEU A 113 -11.90 -24.18 -4.71
C LEU A 113 -11.09 -23.47 -5.80
N LYS A 114 -10.68 -24.20 -6.84
CA LYS A 114 -9.89 -23.62 -7.95
C LYS A 114 -10.67 -22.58 -8.74
N ASN A 115 -11.97 -22.77 -8.92
CA ASN A 115 -12.81 -21.81 -9.62
C ASN A 115 -12.92 -20.52 -8.81
N THR A 116 -13.17 -20.62 -7.49
CA THR A 116 -13.25 -19.47 -6.59
C THR A 116 -11.92 -18.72 -6.51
N GLU A 117 -10.79 -19.43 -6.40
CA GLU A 117 -9.45 -18.81 -6.48
C GLU A 117 -9.25 -18.06 -7.80
N GLY A 118 -9.63 -18.66 -8.93
CA GLY A 118 -9.55 -18.02 -10.24
C GLY A 118 -10.42 -16.76 -10.36
N GLN A 119 -11.62 -16.79 -9.79
CA GLN A 119 -12.50 -15.62 -9.73
C GLN A 119 -11.87 -14.48 -8.92
N ILE A 120 -11.38 -14.77 -7.71
CA ILE A 120 -10.72 -13.77 -6.86
C ILE A 120 -9.52 -13.15 -7.57
N LEU A 121 -8.65 -13.96 -8.17
CA LEU A 121 -7.49 -13.47 -8.93
C LEU A 121 -7.89 -12.58 -10.11
N THR A 122 -9.01 -12.88 -10.76
CA THR A 122 -9.54 -12.06 -11.86
C THR A 122 -10.01 -10.70 -11.35
N ILE A 123 -10.76 -10.67 -10.25
CA ILE A 123 -11.23 -9.44 -9.60
C ILE A 123 -10.03 -8.59 -9.15
N GLU A 124 -9.04 -9.20 -8.49
CA GLU A 124 -7.82 -8.50 -8.07
C GLU A 124 -7.07 -7.88 -9.25
N ALA A 125 -6.91 -8.61 -10.36
CA ALA A 125 -6.24 -8.11 -11.55
C ALA A 125 -6.99 -6.92 -12.21
N GLN A 126 -8.33 -6.97 -12.23
CA GLN A 126 -9.15 -5.87 -12.74
C GLN A 126 -9.03 -4.62 -11.87
N LEU A 127 -9.03 -4.78 -10.55
CA LEU A 127 -8.81 -3.68 -9.60
C LEU A 127 -7.42 -3.08 -9.77
N GLN A 128 -6.38 -3.91 -9.89
CA GLN A 128 -5.01 -3.44 -10.11
C GLN A 128 -4.86 -2.65 -11.42
N SER A 129 -5.44 -3.15 -12.52
CA SER A 129 -5.45 -2.45 -13.80
C SER A 129 -6.17 -1.09 -13.71
N SER A 130 -7.28 -1.03 -12.98
CA SER A 130 -8.02 0.21 -12.75
C SER A 130 -7.21 1.25 -11.96
N LEU A 131 -6.43 0.80 -10.96
CA LEU A 131 -5.53 1.66 -10.20
C LEU A 131 -4.38 2.21 -11.07
N GLU A 132 -3.79 1.38 -11.94
CA GLU A 132 -2.74 1.83 -12.86
C GLU A 132 -3.25 2.90 -13.84
N GLY A 133 -4.47 2.71 -14.37
CA GLY A 133 -5.14 3.71 -15.20
C GLY A 133 -5.39 5.03 -14.45
N TYR A 134 -5.56 4.99 -13.14
CA TYR A 134 -5.76 6.17 -12.30
C TYR A 134 -4.50 7.04 -12.22
N ILE A 135 -3.30 6.45 -12.14
CA ILE A 135 -2.03 7.22 -12.14
C ILE A 135 -1.82 7.97 -13.46
N LEU A 136 -2.19 7.36 -14.59
CA LEU A 136 -2.04 7.98 -15.92
C LEU A 136 -3.01 9.15 -16.17
N ALA A 137 -4.03 9.30 -15.33
CA ALA A 137 -5.05 10.34 -15.46
C ALA A 137 -4.67 11.65 -14.73
N PHE A 138 -3.54 11.68 -14.02
CA PHE A 138 -3.00 12.85 -13.33
C PHE A 138 -1.66 13.31 -13.94
#